data_AF-A0A316QSV7-F1
#
_entry.id   AF-A0A316QSV7-F1
#
_cell.length_a   1.000
_cell.length_b   1.000
_cell.length_c   1.000
_cell.angle_alpha   90.00
_cell.angle_beta   90.00
_cell.angle_gamma   90.00
#
_symmetry.space_group_name_H-M   'P 1'
#
loop_
_entity.id
_entity.type
_entity.pdbx_description
1 polymer ?
#
loop_
_entity_poly.entity_id
_entity_poly.type
_entity_poly.pdbx_seq_one_letter_code
_entity_poly.pdbx_strand_id
1 'polypeptide(L)'
;MAQKAIRSNPKLAEMIKKRRNELHLTIEEAAQRAGVGTKTWCRYEAGEAIRHDKYKGVCKALNWIQFPTEDNTEDAIDLEKYKNHEAWSKYLEKKFGEIAALSFVIGSDILLDHIKEDMEELSRLPKGTHIGQISTSFIESLLPKQFLMNYDYEFLYVMYCELKSLRVIAGNGREIIAHSVLDEIILCLIVEEAEFLIEEENLENDNNWGDWVYDIFDDMDVRTMLYSNWYVSEGNCYHFSHWLENQFY
;
A
#
# COMPACT_ATOMS: atom_id res chain seq x y z
N MET A 1 -11.86 8.14 30.24
CA MET A 1 -10.67 8.94 29.85
C MET A 1 -11.02 9.67 28.56
N ALA A 2 -10.89 11.00 28.50
CA ALA A 2 -11.24 11.77 27.31
C ALA A 2 -10.32 11.34 26.15
N GLN A 3 -10.90 10.71 25.13
CA GLN A 3 -10.20 10.41 23.88
C GLN A 3 -9.73 11.73 23.29
N LYS A 4 -8.41 11.89 23.10
CA LYS A 4 -7.87 13.05 22.40
C LYS A 4 -8.57 13.12 21.03
N ALA A 5 -9.15 14.26 20.70
CA ALA A 5 -9.77 14.51 19.41
C ALA A 5 -8.86 15.47 18.64
N ILE A 6 -8.62 15.18 17.38
CA ILE A 6 -7.99 16.11 16.46
C ILE A 6 -9.04 17.19 16.20
N ARG A 7 -8.69 18.45 16.53
CA ARG A 7 -9.54 19.59 16.19
C ARG A 7 -9.58 19.68 14.68
N SER A 8 -10.71 19.28 14.11
CA SER A 8 -10.99 19.52 12.71
C SER A 8 -11.20 21.02 12.51
N ASN A 9 -10.58 21.59 11.48
CA ASN A 9 -10.79 22.97 11.06
C ASN A 9 -11.53 22.95 9.69
N PRO A 10 -12.14 24.07 9.27
CA PRO A 10 -12.87 24.12 8.00
C PRO A 10 -12.04 23.74 6.77
N LYS A 11 -10.72 24.02 6.79
CA LYS A 11 -9.81 23.66 5.71
C LYS A 11 -9.64 22.14 5.59
N LEU A 12 -9.47 21.44 6.70
CA LEU A 12 -9.36 19.98 6.73
C LEU A 12 -10.64 19.32 6.22
N ALA A 13 -11.81 19.84 6.61
CA ALA A 13 -13.09 19.35 6.11
C ALA A 13 -13.21 19.50 4.59
N GLU A 14 -12.75 20.64 4.06
CA GLU A 14 -12.69 20.91 2.63
C GLU A 14 -11.70 19.98 1.93
N MET A 15 -10.51 19.74 2.51
CA MET A 15 -9.53 18.77 1.99
C MET A 15 -10.09 17.35 1.94
N ILE A 16 -10.74 16.87 3.01
CA ILE A 16 -11.39 15.55 3.07
C ILE A 16 -12.42 15.42 1.96
N LYS A 17 -13.28 16.44 1.80
CA LYS A 17 -14.33 16.44 0.78
C LYS A 17 -13.76 16.53 -0.63
N LYS A 18 -12.78 17.40 -0.86
CA LYS A 18 -12.08 17.57 -2.15
C LYS A 18 -11.44 16.24 -2.54
N ARG A 19 -10.65 15.64 -1.65
CA ARG A 19 -9.96 14.37 -1.93
C ARG A 19 -10.91 13.23 -2.19
N ARG A 20 -12.00 13.09 -1.43
CA ARG A 20 -13.02 12.06 -1.72
C ARG A 20 -13.58 12.20 -3.13
N ASN A 21 -13.84 13.43 -3.57
CA ASN A 21 -14.37 13.67 -4.91
C ASN A 21 -13.34 13.43 -6.02
N GLU A 22 -12.05 13.76 -5.78
CA GLU A 22 -10.92 13.44 -6.68
C GLU A 22 -10.78 11.92 -6.86
N LEU A 23 -10.94 11.16 -5.78
CA LEU A 23 -10.96 9.69 -5.78
C LEU A 23 -12.27 9.08 -6.32
N HIS A 24 -13.23 9.90 -6.77
CA HIS A 24 -14.54 9.48 -7.26
C HIS A 24 -15.33 8.58 -6.28
N LEU A 25 -15.09 8.72 -4.96
CA LEU A 25 -15.76 7.91 -3.94
C LEU A 25 -17.09 8.52 -3.51
N THR A 26 -18.09 7.66 -3.35
CA THR A 26 -19.31 8.01 -2.60
C THR A 26 -19.00 8.17 -1.11
N ILE A 27 -19.91 8.83 -0.37
CA ILE A 27 -19.77 8.97 1.08
C ILE A 27 -19.83 7.59 1.76
N GLU A 28 -20.66 6.69 1.22
CA GLU A 28 -20.79 5.30 1.65
C GLU A 28 -19.48 4.53 1.52
N GLU A 29 -18.83 4.59 0.35
CA GLU A 29 -17.57 3.90 0.09
C GLU A 29 -16.43 4.46 0.94
N ALA A 30 -16.33 5.79 1.04
CA ALA A 30 -15.29 6.41 1.86
C ALA A 30 -15.45 6.08 3.35
N ALA A 31 -16.70 6.10 3.86
CA ALA A 31 -16.99 5.69 5.23
C ALA A 31 -16.64 4.21 5.49
N GLN A 32 -16.98 3.33 4.53
CA GLN A 32 -16.64 1.91 4.60
C GLN A 32 -15.12 1.70 4.62
N ARG A 33 -14.37 2.33 3.71
CA ARG A 33 -12.90 2.26 3.66
C ARG A 33 -12.25 2.75 4.96
N ALA A 34 -12.84 3.77 5.60
CA ALA A 34 -12.36 4.33 6.85
C ALA A 34 -12.78 3.55 8.11
N GLY A 35 -13.58 2.50 8.00
CA GLY A 35 -14.10 1.78 9.17
C GLY A 35 -14.96 2.67 10.08
N VAL A 36 -15.74 3.58 9.49
CA VAL A 36 -16.67 4.48 10.18
C VAL A 36 -18.07 4.43 9.56
N GLY A 37 -19.09 4.91 10.28
CA GLY A 37 -20.44 5.03 9.71
C GLY A 37 -20.56 6.21 8.76
N THR A 38 -21.46 6.15 7.78
CA THR A 38 -21.74 7.24 6.82
C THR A 38 -22.06 8.57 7.50
N LYS A 39 -22.87 8.56 8.57
CA LYS A 39 -23.14 9.78 9.36
C LYS A 39 -21.89 10.35 10.01
N THR A 40 -20.95 9.50 10.40
CA THR A 40 -19.66 9.92 10.96
C THR A 40 -18.79 10.56 9.90
N TRP A 41 -18.76 10.00 8.69
CA TRP A 41 -18.06 10.60 7.55
C TRP A 41 -18.63 11.98 7.17
N CYS A 42 -19.96 12.12 7.07
CA CYS A 42 -20.60 13.42 6.80
C CYS A 42 -20.20 14.49 7.82
N ARG A 43 -19.98 14.11 9.09
CA ARG A 43 -19.53 15.04 10.13
C ARG A 43 -18.08 15.48 9.92
N TYR A 44 -17.22 14.61 9.41
CA TYR A 44 -15.84 14.95 9.07
C TYR A 44 -15.80 16.00 7.95
N GLU A 45 -16.60 15.82 6.89
CA GLU A 45 -16.75 16.82 5.80
C GLU A 45 -17.46 18.10 6.22
N ALA A 46 -18.15 18.10 7.37
CA ALA A 46 -18.76 19.28 7.97
C ALA A 46 -17.81 20.00 8.96
N GLY A 47 -16.59 19.49 9.17
CA GLY A 47 -15.60 20.10 10.07
C GLY A 47 -15.77 19.74 11.54
N GLU A 48 -16.51 18.68 11.86
CA GLU A 48 -16.51 18.15 13.23
C GLU A 48 -15.21 17.42 13.56
N ALA A 49 -14.89 17.36 14.86
CA ALA A 49 -13.65 16.77 15.35
C ALA A 49 -13.54 15.27 15.00
N ILE A 50 -12.34 14.88 14.54
CA ILE A 50 -12.01 13.48 14.26
C ILE A 50 -11.36 12.90 15.51
N ARG A 51 -11.88 11.78 16.00
CA ARG A 51 -11.26 11.10 17.15
C ARG A 51 -9.88 10.57 16.75
N HIS A 52 -8.92 10.62 17.66
CA HIS A 52 -7.55 10.20 17.37
C HIS A 52 -7.39 8.71 17.04
N ASP A 53 -8.36 7.86 17.38
CA ASP A 53 -8.40 6.45 16.93
C ASP A 53 -8.97 6.29 15.50
N LYS A 54 -9.50 7.36 14.90
CA LYS A 54 -10.22 7.32 13.61
C LYS A 54 -9.53 8.06 12.48
N TYR A 55 -8.50 8.85 12.74
CA TYR A 55 -7.80 9.58 11.69
C TYR A 55 -7.09 8.64 10.71
N LYS A 56 -6.56 7.50 11.18
CA LYS A 56 -5.93 6.49 10.32
C LYS A 56 -6.90 5.92 9.29
N GLY A 57 -8.14 5.65 9.70
CA GLY A 57 -9.20 5.24 8.77
C GLY A 57 -9.50 6.33 7.73
N VAL A 58 -9.53 7.61 8.14
CA VAL A 58 -9.69 8.73 7.20
C VAL A 58 -8.53 8.81 6.22
N CYS A 59 -7.28 8.66 6.69
CA CYS A 59 -6.10 8.56 5.84
C CYS A 59 -6.23 7.43 4.82
N LYS A 60 -6.57 6.22 5.27
CA LYS A 60 -6.79 5.05 4.41
C LYS A 60 -7.87 5.29 3.35
N ALA A 61 -9.01 5.87 3.73
CA ALA A 61 -10.10 6.12 2.79
C ALA A 61 -9.77 7.17 1.73
N LEU A 62 -8.83 8.07 2.02
CA LEU A 62 -8.41 9.17 1.16
C LEU A 62 -7.03 8.96 0.53
N ASN A 63 -6.43 7.79 0.73
CA ASN A 63 -5.06 7.46 0.34
C ASN A 63 -4.03 8.50 0.83
N TRP A 64 -4.20 9.06 2.02
CA TRP A 64 -3.22 9.99 2.61
C TRP A 64 -2.16 9.25 3.41
N ILE A 65 -0.88 9.44 3.06
CA ILE A 65 0.28 8.91 3.81
C ILE A 65 0.32 9.48 5.23
N GLN A 66 0.05 10.78 5.37
CA GLN A 66 0.01 11.46 6.66
C GLN A 66 -1.26 12.28 6.75
N PHE A 67 -1.84 12.33 7.95
CA PHE A 67 -2.98 13.18 8.20
C PHE A 67 -2.59 14.66 7.99
N PRO A 68 -3.33 15.42 7.16
CA PRO A 68 -2.94 16.79 6.84
C PRO A 68 -2.87 17.66 8.09
N THR A 69 -1.70 18.25 8.34
CA THR A 69 -1.48 19.30 9.33
C THR A 69 -1.38 20.65 8.65
N GLU A 70 -1.61 21.75 9.38
CA GLU A 70 -1.65 23.12 8.84
C GLU A 70 -0.37 23.55 8.08
N ASP A 71 0.73 22.81 8.24
CA ASP A 71 2.04 23.04 7.59
C ASP A 71 2.32 22.15 6.35
N ASN A 72 1.49 21.15 6.05
CA ASN A 72 1.68 20.30 4.87
C ASN A 72 0.90 20.89 3.68
N THR A 73 1.41 21.99 3.14
CA THR A 73 1.09 22.39 1.76
C THR A 73 1.71 21.37 0.81
N GLU A 74 0.93 20.90 -0.16
CA GLU A 74 1.33 20.01 -1.26
C GLU A 74 2.70 20.42 -1.84
N ASP A 75 3.77 19.74 -1.42
CA ASP A 75 5.07 19.82 -2.08
C ASP A 75 5.03 18.80 -3.21
N ALA A 76 5.03 19.28 -4.46
CA ALA A 76 5.15 18.46 -5.66
C ALA A 76 6.30 17.46 -5.52
N ILE A 77 6.18 16.27 -6.11
CA ILE A 77 7.21 15.24 -6.04
C ILE A 77 8.53 15.76 -6.65
N ASP A 78 9.53 15.97 -5.78
CA ASP A 78 10.89 16.31 -6.22
C ASP A 78 11.65 15.05 -6.64
N LEU A 79 11.63 14.75 -7.94
CA LEU A 79 12.32 13.61 -8.54
C LEU A 79 13.82 13.54 -8.19
N GLU A 80 14.51 14.69 -8.11
CA GLU A 80 15.95 14.71 -7.80
C GLU A 80 16.24 14.34 -6.35
N LYS A 81 15.30 14.60 -5.44
CA LYS A 81 15.38 14.10 -4.06
C LYS A 81 15.28 12.58 -4.02
N TYR A 82 14.38 11.99 -4.81
CA TYR A 82 14.18 10.53 -4.83
C TYR A 82 15.32 9.77 -5.51
N LYS A 83 16.03 10.35 -6.47
CA LYS A 83 17.25 9.74 -7.06
C LYS A 83 18.35 9.44 -6.06
N ASN A 84 18.38 10.19 -4.96
CA ASN A 84 19.34 10.00 -3.88
C ASN A 84 18.82 9.06 -2.78
N HIS A 85 17.63 8.48 -2.95
CA HIS A 85 17.03 7.58 -1.98
C HIS A 85 17.79 6.25 -1.89
N GLU A 86 17.86 5.67 -0.69
CA GLU A 86 18.61 4.43 -0.44
C GLU A 86 18.09 3.22 -1.25
N ALA A 87 16.81 3.25 -1.64
CA ALA A 87 16.17 2.20 -2.42
C ALA A 87 16.13 2.51 -3.93
N TRP A 88 16.71 3.63 -4.39
CA TRP A 88 16.69 3.99 -5.81
C TRP A 88 17.44 2.95 -6.65
N SER A 89 16.72 2.33 -7.58
CA SER A 89 17.27 1.28 -8.44
C SER A 89 17.78 1.83 -9.77
N LYS A 90 19.10 1.92 -9.90
CA LYS A 90 19.76 2.19 -11.20
C LYS A 90 19.48 1.11 -12.24
N TYR A 91 19.13 -0.10 -11.80
CA TYR A 91 18.74 -1.18 -12.70
C TYR A 91 17.37 -0.90 -13.32
N LEU A 92 16.36 -0.61 -12.48
CA LEU A 92 15.01 -0.28 -12.96
C LEU A 92 15.02 0.97 -13.83
N GLU A 93 15.73 2.01 -13.41
CA GLU A 93 15.88 3.26 -14.16
C GLU A 93 16.38 3.02 -15.58
N LYS A 94 17.39 2.16 -15.74
CA LYS A 94 18.00 1.88 -17.04
C LYS A 94 17.17 0.94 -17.92
N LYS A 95 16.48 -0.03 -17.31
CA LYS A 95 15.77 -1.08 -18.05
C LYS A 95 14.33 -0.69 -18.38
N PHE A 96 13.65 -0.03 -17.44
CA PHE A 96 12.22 0.28 -17.50
C PHE A 96 11.92 1.79 -17.39
N GLY A 97 12.92 2.62 -17.11
CA GLY A 97 12.79 4.07 -17.08
C GLY A 97 12.69 4.65 -15.67
N GLU A 98 12.72 5.98 -15.59
CA GLU A 98 12.78 6.75 -14.35
C GLU A 98 11.52 6.55 -13.47
N ILE A 99 10.34 6.42 -14.08
CA ILE A 99 9.08 6.19 -13.37
C ILE A 99 9.04 4.80 -12.70
N ALA A 100 9.65 3.78 -13.31
CA ALA A 100 9.77 2.46 -12.68
C ALA A 100 10.67 2.51 -11.43
N ALA A 101 11.79 3.23 -11.49
CA ALA A 101 12.65 3.43 -10.33
C ALA A 101 11.98 4.28 -9.23
N LEU A 102 11.26 5.32 -9.62
CA LEU A 102 10.51 6.18 -8.71
C LEU A 102 9.37 5.43 -8.01
N SER A 103 8.55 4.71 -8.77
CA SER A 103 7.46 3.89 -8.23
C SER A 103 7.96 2.85 -7.26
N PHE A 104 9.10 2.20 -7.56
CA PHE A 104 9.73 1.29 -6.62
C PHE A 104 10.07 1.96 -5.29
N VAL A 105 10.69 3.14 -5.33
CA VAL A 105 11.05 3.86 -4.11
C VAL A 105 9.82 4.26 -3.30
N ILE A 106 8.87 4.95 -3.93
CA ILE A 106 7.66 5.46 -3.27
C ILE A 106 6.85 4.29 -2.70
N GLY A 107 6.52 3.31 -3.54
CA GLY A 107 5.71 2.17 -3.16
C GLY A 107 6.36 1.32 -2.08
N SER A 108 7.68 1.10 -2.16
CA SER A 108 8.40 0.32 -1.13
C SER A 108 8.56 1.03 0.20
N ASP A 109 8.50 2.36 0.26
CA ASP A 109 8.43 3.10 1.52
C ASP A 109 7.02 3.00 2.12
N ILE A 110 5.98 3.26 1.33
CA ILE A 110 4.58 3.20 1.77
C ILE A 110 4.23 1.79 2.25
N LEU A 111 4.50 0.77 1.44
CA LEU A 111 4.22 -0.62 1.78
C LEU A 111 4.94 -1.05 3.05
N LEU A 112 6.19 -0.61 3.24
CA LEU A 112 6.97 -0.94 4.43
C LEU A 112 6.32 -0.35 5.70
N ASP A 113 5.80 0.86 5.62
CA ASP A 113 5.11 1.49 6.74
C ASP A 113 3.75 0.84 7.01
N HIS A 114 2.97 0.53 5.96
CA HIS A 114 1.72 -0.24 6.09
C HIS A 114 1.93 -1.60 6.77
N ILE A 115 2.95 -2.36 6.37
CA ILE A 115 3.29 -3.64 7.01
C ILE A 115 3.63 -3.44 8.50
N LYS A 116 4.46 -2.45 8.84
CA LYS A 116 4.83 -2.17 10.23
C LYS A 116 3.62 -1.78 11.09
N GLU A 117 2.72 -0.96 10.56
CA GLU A 117 1.53 -0.52 11.29
C GLU A 117 0.60 -1.70 11.61
N ASP A 118 0.34 -2.56 10.63
CA ASP A 118 -0.48 -3.75 10.81
C ASP A 118 0.18 -4.74 11.79
N MET A 119 1.51 -4.91 11.70
CA MET A 119 2.29 -5.69 12.67
C MET A 119 2.22 -5.11 14.09
N GLU A 120 2.30 -3.79 14.24
CA GLU A 120 2.21 -3.12 15.54
C GLU A 120 0.85 -3.39 16.19
N GLU A 121 -0.23 -3.36 15.41
CA GLU A 121 -1.57 -3.69 15.93
C GLU A 121 -1.69 -5.18 16.28
N LEU A 122 -1.24 -6.08 15.40
CA LEU A 122 -1.24 -7.52 15.66
C LEU A 122 -0.43 -7.92 16.90
N SER A 123 0.68 -7.23 17.19
CA SER A 123 1.53 -7.50 18.35
C SER A 123 0.81 -7.32 19.70
N ARG A 124 -0.32 -6.60 19.72
CA ARG A 124 -1.15 -6.35 20.90
C ARG A 124 -2.25 -7.41 21.08
N LEU A 125 -2.37 -8.35 20.14
CA LEU A 125 -3.42 -9.36 20.08
C LEU A 125 -2.84 -10.77 20.33
N PRO A 126 -3.69 -11.76 20.67
CA PRO A 126 -3.22 -13.12 20.90
C PRO A 126 -2.55 -13.75 19.67
N LYS A 127 -1.64 -14.70 19.89
CA LYS A 127 -1.06 -15.52 18.81
C LYS A 127 -2.16 -16.21 18.02
N GLY A 128 -2.05 -16.17 16.69
CA GLY A 128 -3.05 -16.73 15.75
C GLY A 128 -4.09 -15.72 15.28
N THR A 129 -4.02 -14.46 15.74
CA THR A 129 -4.78 -13.37 15.12
C THR A 129 -4.19 -12.98 13.76
N HIS A 130 -5.07 -12.67 12.79
CA HIS A 130 -4.70 -12.25 11.44
C HIS A 130 -5.22 -10.84 11.13
N ILE A 131 -4.73 -10.19 10.06
CA ILE A 131 -5.04 -8.79 9.75
C ILE A 131 -6.55 -8.51 9.56
N GLY A 132 -7.34 -9.49 9.11
CA GLY A 132 -8.80 -9.34 8.99
C GLY A 132 -9.55 -9.21 10.32
N GLN A 133 -8.84 -9.28 11.46
CA GLN A 133 -9.40 -9.13 12.81
C GLN A 133 -8.92 -7.84 13.51
N ILE A 134 -8.02 -7.08 12.89
CA ILE A 134 -7.57 -5.80 13.43
C ILE A 134 -8.53 -4.68 13.03
N SER A 135 -8.47 -3.56 13.75
CA SER A 135 -9.45 -2.48 13.58
C SER A 135 -9.33 -1.74 12.25
N THR A 136 -8.10 -1.55 11.76
CA THR A 136 -7.82 -0.91 10.48
C THR A 136 -6.51 -1.48 9.95
N SER A 137 -6.60 -2.47 9.05
CA SER A 137 -5.44 -2.95 8.30
C SER A 137 -5.22 -2.12 7.04
N PHE A 138 -3.99 -1.76 6.74
CA PHE A 138 -3.65 -1.07 5.49
C PHE A 138 -3.51 -2.04 4.32
N ILE A 139 -2.97 -3.23 4.56
CA ILE A 139 -2.65 -4.20 3.50
C ILE A 139 -3.74 -5.25 3.25
N GLU A 140 -4.75 -5.38 4.14
CA GLU A 140 -5.84 -6.37 4.00
C GLU A 140 -6.55 -6.27 2.65
N SER A 141 -6.82 -5.05 2.18
CA SER A 141 -7.51 -4.82 0.91
C SER A 141 -6.64 -5.06 -0.32
N LEU A 142 -5.32 -5.16 -0.14
CA LEU A 142 -4.37 -5.31 -1.22
C LEU A 142 -3.92 -6.77 -1.40
N LEU A 143 -3.92 -7.54 -0.31
CA LEU A 143 -3.58 -8.95 -0.36
C LEU A 143 -4.72 -9.82 -0.92
N PRO A 144 -4.39 -10.97 -1.54
CA PRO A 144 -5.40 -11.89 -2.08
C PRO A 144 -6.41 -12.34 -1.03
N LYS A 145 -7.70 -12.16 -1.30
CA LYS A 145 -8.75 -12.42 -0.29
C LYS A 145 -8.84 -13.88 0.17
N GLN A 146 -8.48 -14.83 -0.70
CA GLN A 146 -8.62 -16.28 -0.41
C GLN A 146 -7.88 -16.70 0.86
N PHE A 147 -6.70 -16.11 1.12
CA PHE A 147 -5.81 -16.52 2.20
C PHE A 147 -5.83 -15.55 3.39
N LEU A 148 -6.88 -14.73 3.53
CA LEU A 148 -7.01 -13.70 4.58
C LEU A 148 -6.69 -14.20 5.99
N MET A 149 -7.04 -15.45 6.30
CA MET A 149 -6.83 -16.04 7.62
C MET A 149 -5.37 -16.43 7.89
N ASN A 150 -4.53 -16.46 6.85
CA ASN A 150 -3.10 -16.79 6.93
C ASN A 150 -2.22 -15.55 7.10
N TYR A 151 -2.76 -14.34 6.97
CA TYR A 151 -2.02 -13.09 7.10
C TYR A 151 -1.89 -12.70 8.57
N ASP A 152 -1.07 -13.44 9.31
CA ASP A 152 -0.74 -13.19 10.70
C ASP A 152 0.56 -12.41 10.88
N TYR A 153 0.97 -12.20 12.13
CA TYR A 153 2.20 -11.46 12.44
C TYR A 153 3.45 -12.13 11.85
N GLU A 154 3.52 -13.47 11.87
CA GLU A 154 4.68 -14.20 11.35
C GLU A 154 4.78 -14.03 9.83
N PHE A 155 3.66 -14.12 9.12
CA PHE A 155 3.61 -13.84 7.68
C PHE A 155 4.03 -12.39 7.35
N LEU A 156 3.48 -11.40 8.05
CA LEU A 156 3.86 -9.99 7.81
C LEU A 156 5.33 -9.71 8.15
N TYR A 157 5.88 -10.39 9.15
CA TYR A 157 7.30 -10.27 9.47
C TYR A 157 8.18 -10.80 8.33
N VAL A 158 7.80 -11.91 7.69
CA VAL A 158 8.49 -12.43 6.51
C VAL A 158 8.39 -11.45 5.35
N MET A 159 7.19 -10.94 5.06
CA MET A 159 6.98 -9.92 4.03
C MET A 159 7.82 -8.65 4.27
N TYR A 160 7.92 -8.20 5.53
CA TYR A 160 8.79 -7.09 5.93
C TYR A 160 10.28 -7.37 5.60
N CYS A 161 10.74 -8.59 5.89
CA CYS A 161 12.12 -8.99 5.59
C CYS A 161 12.40 -9.05 4.08
N GLU A 162 11.50 -9.63 3.30
CA GLU A 162 11.67 -9.71 1.83
C GLU A 162 11.63 -8.32 1.18
N LEU A 163 10.69 -7.47 1.58
CA LEU A 163 10.66 -6.08 1.10
C LEU A 163 11.94 -5.31 1.44
N LYS A 164 12.48 -5.50 2.66
CA LYS A 164 13.79 -4.92 3.03
C LYS A 164 14.93 -5.47 2.18
N SER A 165 14.92 -6.77 1.86
CA SER A 165 15.90 -7.40 0.99
C SER A 165 15.86 -6.80 -0.42
N LEU A 166 14.67 -6.70 -1.02
CA LEU A 166 14.45 -6.08 -2.33
C LEU A 166 14.96 -4.64 -2.37
N ARG A 167 14.68 -3.83 -1.34
CA ARG A 167 15.21 -2.45 -1.23
C ARG A 167 16.73 -2.40 -1.21
N VAL A 168 17.39 -3.33 -0.50
CA VAL A 168 18.85 -3.42 -0.47
C VAL A 168 19.42 -3.85 -1.83
N ILE A 169 18.78 -4.78 -2.52
CA ILE A 169 19.16 -5.21 -3.88
C ILE A 169 19.05 -4.01 -4.85
N ALA A 170 17.92 -3.32 -4.82
CA ALA A 170 17.63 -2.13 -5.61
C ALA A 170 18.67 -1.02 -5.38
N GLY A 171 18.90 -0.63 -4.12
CA GLY A 171 19.86 0.43 -3.76
C GLY A 171 21.31 0.14 -4.16
N ASN A 172 21.67 -1.15 -4.23
CA ASN A 172 22.98 -1.58 -4.74
C ASN A 172 23.05 -1.60 -6.27
N GLY A 173 21.97 -1.24 -6.97
CA GLY A 173 21.85 -1.24 -8.43
C GLY A 173 21.91 -2.63 -9.04
N ARG A 174 21.58 -3.67 -8.27
CA ARG A 174 21.52 -5.05 -8.76
C ARG A 174 20.20 -5.31 -9.47
N GLU A 175 20.21 -6.33 -10.30
CA GLU A 175 18.99 -6.84 -10.92
C GLU A 175 18.00 -7.31 -9.85
N ILE A 176 16.75 -6.88 -10.01
CA ILE A 176 15.62 -7.33 -9.19
C ILE A 176 15.01 -8.53 -9.90
N ILE A 177 14.89 -9.64 -9.18
CA ILE A 177 14.35 -10.91 -9.66
C ILE A 177 13.32 -11.37 -8.62
N ALA A 178 12.18 -11.85 -9.08
CA ALA A 178 11.18 -12.49 -8.25
C ALA A 178 11.44 -14.00 -8.24
N HIS A 179 11.85 -14.57 -7.10
CA HIS A 179 12.14 -15.99 -6.97
C HIS A 179 10.97 -16.78 -6.40
N SER A 180 10.04 -16.10 -5.75
CA SER A 180 8.89 -16.65 -5.07
C SER A 180 7.61 -15.87 -5.38
N VAL A 181 6.44 -16.47 -5.12
CA VAL A 181 5.15 -15.77 -5.27
C VAL A 181 5.06 -14.59 -4.30
N LEU A 182 5.70 -14.68 -3.13
CA LEU A 182 5.76 -13.53 -2.22
C LEU A 182 6.54 -12.36 -2.85
N ASP A 183 7.61 -12.61 -3.59
CA ASP A 183 8.35 -11.55 -4.28
C ASP A 183 7.47 -10.86 -5.34
N GLU A 184 6.75 -11.64 -6.14
CA GLU A 184 5.82 -11.11 -7.15
C GLU A 184 4.73 -10.26 -6.50
N ILE A 185 4.11 -10.76 -5.42
CA ILE A 185 3.10 -10.02 -4.66
C ILE A 185 3.68 -8.71 -4.13
N ILE A 186 4.87 -8.74 -3.50
CA ILE A 186 5.49 -7.52 -2.97
C ILE A 186 5.75 -6.51 -4.08
N LEU A 187 6.27 -6.95 -5.23
CA LEU A 187 6.54 -6.06 -6.37
C LEU A 187 5.25 -5.46 -6.96
N CYS A 188 4.18 -6.25 -7.11
CA CYS A 188 2.87 -5.72 -7.49
C CYS A 188 2.35 -4.69 -6.49
N LEU A 189 2.42 -4.99 -5.19
CA LEU A 189 1.97 -4.08 -4.14
C LEU A 189 2.76 -2.78 -4.11
N ILE A 190 4.07 -2.81 -4.41
CA ILE A 190 4.87 -1.60 -4.57
C ILE A 190 4.29 -0.71 -5.68
N VAL A 191 3.92 -1.28 -6.83
CA VAL A 191 3.32 -0.50 -7.93
C VAL A 191 1.97 0.07 -7.52
N GLU A 192 1.09 -0.75 -6.94
CA GLU A 192 -0.25 -0.34 -6.48
C GLU A 192 -0.18 0.80 -5.45
N GLU A 193 0.77 0.74 -4.50
CA GLU A 193 0.95 1.79 -3.51
C GLU A 193 1.53 3.09 -4.09
N ALA A 194 2.32 2.99 -5.15
CA ALA A 194 2.91 4.15 -5.82
C ALA A 194 1.93 4.86 -6.77
N GLU A 195 0.93 4.13 -7.28
CA GLU A 195 0.03 4.58 -8.35
C GLU A 195 -0.61 5.92 -8.04
N PHE A 196 -1.22 6.03 -6.85
CA PHE A 196 -1.90 7.25 -6.42
C PHE A 196 -1.03 8.52 -6.47
N LEU A 197 0.25 8.42 -6.09
CA LEU A 197 1.16 9.56 -6.10
C LEU A 197 1.68 9.90 -7.49
N ILE A 198 1.87 8.89 -8.34
CA ILE A 198 2.34 9.07 -9.72
C ILE A 198 1.24 9.70 -10.58
N GLU A 199 0.00 9.23 -10.41
CA GLU A 199 -1.18 9.77 -11.10
C GLU A 199 -1.47 11.22 -10.68
N GLU A 200 -1.41 11.53 -9.38
CA GLU A 200 -1.69 12.87 -8.86
C GLU A 200 -0.74 13.93 -9.43
N GLU A 201 0.53 13.60 -9.55
CA GLU A 201 1.56 14.49 -10.09
C GLU A 201 1.63 14.45 -11.62
N ASN A 202 0.81 13.63 -12.28
CA ASN A 202 0.77 13.44 -13.72
C ASN A 202 2.18 13.21 -14.30
N LEU A 203 2.97 12.37 -13.61
CA LEU A 203 4.35 12.05 -13.95
C LEU A 203 4.46 10.94 -15.00
N GLU A 204 3.37 10.21 -15.22
CA GLU A 204 3.24 9.20 -16.25
C GLU A 204 3.07 9.83 -17.64
N ASN A 205 3.82 9.32 -18.62
CA ASN A 205 3.62 9.66 -20.04
C ASN A 205 2.89 8.53 -20.80
N ASP A 206 2.66 7.40 -20.15
CA ASP A 206 2.08 6.17 -20.69
C ASP A 206 1.19 5.53 -19.61
N ASN A 207 0.02 5.05 -20.00
CA ASN A 207 -0.97 4.43 -19.11
C ASN A 207 -0.49 3.07 -18.55
N ASN A 208 0.65 2.57 -19.02
CA ASN A 208 1.20 1.26 -18.68
C ASN A 208 2.51 1.33 -17.88
N TRP A 209 2.83 2.48 -17.27
CA TRP A 209 4.12 2.64 -16.56
C TRP A 209 4.33 1.60 -15.44
N GLY A 210 3.27 1.04 -14.86
CA GLY A 210 3.32 0.01 -13.82
C GLY A 210 3.62 -1.40 -14.34
N ASP A 211 3.57 -1.65 -15.65
CA ASP A 211 3.72 -3.00 -16.22
C ASP A 211 5.15 -3.56 -16.09
N TRP A 212 6.12 -2.75 -15.65
CA TRP A 212 7.52 -3.18 -15.47
C TRP A 212 7.67 -4.39 -14.53
N VAL A 213 6.72 -4.59 -13.60
CA VAL A 213 6.72 -5.77 -12.72
C VAL A 213 6.42 -7.05 -13.50
N TYR A 214 5.49 -7.00 -14.45
CA TYR A 214 5.16 -8.15 -15.30
C TYR A 214 6.27 -8.44 -16.31
N ASP A 215 7.00 -7.40 -16.75
CA ASP A 215 8.24 -7.59 -17.54
C ASP A 215 9.37 -8.26 -16.73
N ILE A 216 9.36 -8.18 -15.39
CA ILE A 216 10.29 -8.92 -14.53
C ILE A 216 9.84 -10.38 -14.38
N PHE A 217 8.54 -10.62 -14.24
CA PHE A 217 7.99 -11.97 -14.07
C PHE A 217 8.03 -12.78 -15.37
N ASP A 218 7.97 -12.10 -16.52
CA ASP A 218 7.75 -12.68 -17.86
C ASP A 218 6.36 -13.34 -17.99
N ASP A 219 5.41 -12.95 -17.14
CA ASP A 219 4.01 -13.37 -17.14
C ASP A 219 3.09 -12.39 -16.39
N MET A 220 1.79 -12.74 -16.31
CA MET A 220 0.79 -12.06 -15.47
C MET A 220 0.06 -13.07 -14.57
N ASP A 221 0.74 -14.16 -14.20
CA ASP A 221 0.12 -15.28 -13.51
C ASP A 221 -0.26 -14.89 -12.08
N VAL A 222 0.54 -14.07 -11.38
CA VAL A 222 0.18 -13.54 -10.05
C VAL A 222 -1.19 -12.85 -10.07
N ARG A 223 -1.46 -12.01 -11.08
CA ARG A 223 -2.74 -11.30 -11.23
C ARG A 223 -3.87 -12.25 -11.60
N THR A 224 -3.61 -13.16 -12.53
CA THR A 224 -4.60 -14.13 -13.01
C THR A 224 -5.00 -15.08 -11.88
N MET A 225 -4.03 -15.62 -11.16
CA MET A 225 -4.23 -16.66 -10.17
C MET A 225 -4.77 -16.12 -8.85
N LEU A 226 -4.27 -14.97 -8.38
CA LEU A 226 -4.61 -14.48 -7.04
C LEU A 226 -5.70 -13.41 -7.02
N TYR A 227 -5.89 -12.67 -8.12
CA TYR A 227 -6.78 -11.50 -8.15
C TYR A 227 -7.98 -11.63 -9.12
N SER A 228 -8.09 -12.72 -9.89
CA SER A 228 -9.19 -12.90 -10.86
C SER A 228 -10.40 -13.68 -10.33
N ASN A 229 -10.55 -13.81 -9.00
CA ASN A 229 -11.62 -14.57 -8.33
C ASN A 229 -11.63 -16.08 -8.65
N TRP A 230 -10.47 -16.67 -8.96
CA TRP A 230 -10.33 -18.11 -9.11
C TRP A 230 -9.98 -18.72 -7.77
N TYR A 231 -10.49 -19.93 -7.50
CA TYR A 231 -10.07 -20.67 -6.32
C TYR A 231 -8.75 -21.38 -6.61
N VAL A 232 -7.70 -21.01 -5.88
CA VAL A 232 -6.37 -21.61 -5.99
C VAL A 232 -6.30 -22.80 -5.04
N SER A 233 -6.17 -24.01 -5.57
CA SER A 233 -6.06 -25.23 -4.75
C SER A 233 -4.62 -25.46 -4.26
N GLU A 234 -4.47 -26.27 -3.19
CA GLU A 234 -3.16 -26.58 -2.58
C GLU A 234 -2.13 -27.17 -3.55
N GLY A 235 -2.55 -27.81 -4.64
CA GLY A 235 -1.63 -28.33 -5.66
C GLY A 235 -1.08 -27.29 -6.64
N ASN A 236 -1.49 -26.02 -6.51
CA ASN A 236 -1.08 -24.94 -7.39
C ASN A 236 0.07 -24.13 -6.78
N CYS A 237 1.07 -23.76 -7.59
CA CYS A 237 2.23 -22.95 -7.17
C CYS A 237 1.86 -21.61 -6.51
N TYR A 238 0.72 -21.02 -6.86
CA TYR A 238 0.21 -19.77 -6.26
C TYR A 238 -0.59 -19.98 -4.97
N HIS A 239 -0.75 -21.22 -4.48
CA HIS A 239 -1.37 -21.43 -3.18
C HIS A 239 -0.47 -20.89 -2.05
N PHE A 240 -1.07 -20.33 -1.00
CA PHE A 240 -0.34 -19.69 0.11
C PHE A 240 0.78 -20.56 0.72
N SER A 241 0.60 -21.88 0.74
CA SER A 241 1.62 -22.82 1.24
C SER A 241 2.95 -22.74 0.51
N HIS A 242 2.96 -22.27 -0.74
CA HIS A 242 4.13 -22.22 -1.61
C HIS A 242 4.70 -20.80 -1.76
N TRP A 243 4.11 -19.79 -1.11
CA TRP A 243 4.50 -18.39 -1.36
C TRP A 243 5.94 -18.06 -1.00
N LEU A 244 6.54 -18.82 -0.08
CA LEU A 244 7.93 -18.64 0.37
C LEU A 244 8.91 -19.58 -0.37
N GLU A 245 8.42 -20.43 -1.27
CA GLU A 245 9.26 -21.35 -2.01
C GLU A 245 9.94 -20.62 -3.18
N ASN A 246 11.25 -20.85 -3.34
CA ASN A 246 11.97 -20.41 -4.53
C ASN A 246 11.58 -21.32 -5.69
N GLN A 247 10.56 -20.91 -6.44
CA GLN A 247 9.96 -21.69 -7.53
C GLN A 247 10.11 -21.03 -8.91
N PHE A 248 10.58 -19.77 -8.95
CA PHE A 248 10.83 -19.02 -10.17
C PHE A 248 12.35 -18.85 -10.41
N TYR A 249 12.71 -18.57 -11.67
CA TYR A 249 14.07 -18.59 -12.20
C TYR A 249 14.89 -17.33 -11.90
#